data_AF-A0A1M6LWC5-F1
#
_entry.id   AF-A0A1M6LWC5-F1
#
_cell.length_a   1.000
_cell.length_b   1.000
_cell.length_c   1.000
_cell.angle_alpha   90.00
_cell.angle_beta   90.00
_cell.angle_gamma   90.00
#
_symmetry.space_group_name_H-M   'P 1'
#
loop_
_entity.id
_entity.type
_entity.pdbx_description
1 polymer ?
#
loop_
_entity_poly.entity_id
_entity_poly.type
_entity_poly.pdbx_seq_one_letter_code
_entity_poly.pdbx_strand_id
1 'polypeptide(L)'
;MSIMSIILLIPFIILFFAGIVILQIVLSKNKNKWLGLILPMVFLLISLMGVLGISFYPTQTTQMHTVTENGVVIDKVIESSPGDAGSLLITAVVTFFVYNIPTVILLLIYAACRKNIKKNQRLDKMKVQDL
;
A
#
# COMPACT_ATOMS: atom_id res chain seq x y z
N MET A 1 2.49 21.28 -8.04
CA MET A 1 1.09 20.93 -8.38
C MET A 1 0.19 21.91 -7.65
N SER A 2 -0.67 22.66 -8.35
CA SER A 2 -1.53 23.67 -7.69
C SER A 2 -2.55 22.98 -6.80
N ILE A 3 -2.92 23.61 -5.68
CA ILE A 3 -3.97 23.13 -4.76
C ILE A 3 -5.27 22.83 -5.52
N MET A 4 -5.59 23.66 -6.53
CA MET A 4 -6.73 23.48 -7.43
C MET A 4 -6.70 22.11 -8.14
N SER A 5 -5.53 21.67 -8.59
CA SER A 5 -5.36 20.38 -9.28
C SER A 5 -5.53 19.19 -8.34
N ILE A 6 -5.17 19.34 -7.07
CA ILE A 6 -5.35 18.28 -6.06
C ILE A 6 -6.83 18.10 -5.74
N ILE A 7 -7.56 19.20 -5.52
CA ILE A 7 -8.99 19.17 -5.20
C ILE A 7 -9.81 18.49 -6.30
N LEU A 8 -9.49 18.77 -7.57
CA LEU A 8 -10.16 18.15 -8.71
C LEU A 8 -9.92 16.63 -8.80
N LEU A 9 -8.84 16.13 -8.22
CA LEU A 9 -8.42 14.73 -8.33
C LEU A 9 -8.99 13.83 -7.21
N ILE A 10 -9.32 14.42 -6.04
CA ILE A 10 -9.95 13.72 -4.89
C ILE A 10 -11.15 12.83 -5.28
N PRO A 11 -12.17 13.31 -6.02
CA PRO A 11 -13.33 12.47 -6.34
C PRO A 11 -12.97 11.29 -7.23
N PHE A 12 -12.02 11.45 -8.15
CA PHE A 12 -11.53 10.35 -9.00
C PHE A 12 -10.78 9.29 -8.19
N ILE A 13 -9.99 9.71 -7.20
CA ILE A 13 -9.36 8.78 -6.24
C ILE A 13 -10.42 7.96 -5.50
N ILE A 14 -11.44 8.62 -4.95
CA ILE A 14 -12.50 7.94 -4.19
C ILE A 14 -13.21 6.91 -5.08
N LEU A 15 -13.57 7.29 -6.31
CA LEU A 15 -14.22 6.39 -7.26
C LEU A 15 -13.33 5.17 -7.60
N PHE A 16 -12.03 5.40 -7.80
CA PHE A 16 -11.07 4.35 -8.09
C PHE A 16 -10.93 3.36 -6.92
N PHE A 17 -10.77 3.87 -5.69
CA PHE A 17 -10.71 3.04 -4.48
C PHE A 17 -12.01 2.26 -4.24
N ALA A 18 -13.17 2.90 -4.41
CA ALA A 18 -14.45 2.23 -4.30
C ALA A 18 -14.59 1.11 -5.34
N GLY A 19 -14.17 1.36 -6.59
CA GLY A 19 -14.13 0.35 -7.65
C GLY A 19 -13.27 -0.85 -7.30
N ILE A 20 -12.08 -0.63 -6.74
CA ILE A 20 -11.19 -1.70 -6.26
C ILE A 20 -11.86 -2.53 -5.16
N VAL A 21 -12.51 -1.89 -4.18
CA VAL A 21 -13.20 -2.61 -3.09
C VAL A 21 -14.37 -3.44 -3.62
N ILE A 22 -15.18 -2.89 -4.52
CA ILE A 22 -16.29 -3.62 -5.16
C ILE A 22 -15.74 -4.80 -5.96
N LEU A 23 -14.71 -4.58 -6.78
CA LEU A 23 -14.07 -5.62 -7.56
C LEU A 23 -13.55 -6.74 -6.66
N GLN A 24 -12.94 -6.38 -5.53
CA GLN A 24 -12.44 -7.33 -4.53
C GLN A 24 -13.56 -8.17 -3.92
N ILE A 25 -14.72 -7.57 -3.63
CA ILE A 25 -15.91 -8.28 -3.13
C ILE A 25 -16.48 -9.20 -4.21
N VAL A 26 -16.58 -8.74 -5.46
CA VAL A 26 -17.11 -9.52 -6.60
C VAL A 26 -16.21 -10.72 -6.89
N LEU A 27 -14.88 -10.53 -6.91
CA LEU A 27 -13.92 -11.62 -7.07
C LEU A 27 -13.96 -12.59 -5.88
N SER A 28 -14.17 -12.10 -4.66
CA SER A 28 -14.32 -12.94 -3.45
C SER A 28 -15.57 -13.83 -3.50
N LYS A 29 -16.65 -13.32 -4.11
CA LYS A 29 -17.92 -14.04 -4.29
C LYS A 29 -17.85 -15.16 -5.33
N ASN A 30 -16.86 -15.18 -6.20
CA ASN A 30 -16.73 -16.23 -7.20
C ASN A 30 -16.34 -17.59 -6.57
N LYS A 31 -16.72 -18.71 -7.20
CA LYS A 31 -16.44 -20.08 -6.69
C LYS A 31 -14.94 -20.27 -6.44
N ASN A 32 -14.11 -19.67 -7.28
CA ASN A 32 -12.65 -19.74 -7.21
C ASN A 32 -12.10 -18.85 -6.09
N LYS A 33 -11.50 -19.50 -5.07
CA LYS A 33 -10.89 -18.83 -3.91
C LYS A 33 -9.74 -17.89 -4.29
N TRP A 34 -9.06 -18.19 -5.39
CA TRP A 34 -7.84 -17.55 -5.84
C TRP A 34 -8.04 -16.15 -6.42
N LEU A 35 -9.20 -15.89 -7.02
CA LEU A 35 -9.46 -14.62 -7.69
C LEU A 35 -9.53 -13.46 -6.69
N GLY A 36 -10.20 -13.63 -5.55
CA GLY A 36 -10.20 -12.61 -4.49
C GLY A 36 -8.84 -12.43 -3.80
N LEU A 37 -7.87 -13.32 -4.04
CA LEU A 37 -6.51 -13.20 -3.50
C LEU A 37 -5.56 -12.48 -4.46
N ILE A 38 -5.95 -12.33 -5.74
CA ILE A 38 -5.08 -11.73 -6.76
C ILE A 38 -4.73 -10.28 -6.42
N LEU A 39 -5.69 -9.51 -5.93
CA LEU A 39 -5.51 -8.09 -5.65
C LEU A 39 -4.54 -7.86 -4.47
N PRO A 40 -4.72 -8.47 -3.28
CA PRO A 40 -3.74 -8.35 -2.20
C PRO A 40 -2.37 -8.91 -2.61
N MET A 41 -2.31 -9.93 -3.48
CA MET A 41 -1.04 -10.44 -3.99
C MET A 41 -0.31 -9.43 -4.89
N VAL A 42 -1.03 -8.71 -5.75
CA VAL A 42 -0.46 -7.64 -6.60
C VAL A 42 0.07 -6.50 -5.74
N PHE A 43 -0.67 -6.06 -4.71
CA PHE A 43 -0.19 -5.01 -3.79
C PHE A 43 1.05 -5.45 -3.00
N LEU A 44 1.11 -6.72 -2.59
CA LEU A 44 2.28 -7.28 -1.94
C LEU A 44 3.50 -7.27 -2.87
N LEU A 45 3.33 -7.65 -4.14
CA LEU A 45 4.40 -7.62 -5.15
C LEU A 45 4.89 -6.19 -5.43
N ILE A 46 3.99 -5.22 -5.51
CA ILE A 46 4.35 -3.80 -5.67
C ILE A 46 5.14 -3.30 -4.46
N SER A 47 4.73 -3.65 -3.23
CA SER A 47 5.47 -3.31 -2.03
C SER A 47 6.87 -3.93 -2.02
N LEU A 48 7.02 -5.18 -2.47
CA LEU A 48 8.31 -5.84 -2.57
C LEU A 48 9.23 -5.17 -3.59
N MET A 49 8.69 -4.74 -4.73
CA MET A 49 9.43 -3.90 -5.69
C MET A 49 9.86 -2.57 -5.07
N GLY A 50 9.01 -1.93 -4.26
CA GLY A 50 9.36 -0.70 -3.54
C GLY A 50 10.53 -0.89 -2.57
N VAL A 51 10.55 -2.00 -1.83
CA VAL A 51 11.64 -2.32 -0.89
C VAL A 51 12.95 -2.62 -1.62
N LEU A 52 12.90 -3.39 -2.71
CA LEU A 52 14.09 -3.66 -3.55
C LEU A 52 14.58 -2.38 -4.26
N GLY A 53 13.66 -1.46 -4.54
CA GLY A 53 13.93 -0.14 -5.12
C GLY A 53 14.60 0.85 -4.18
N ILE A 54 14.69 0.57 -2.88
CA ILE A 54 15.27 1.52 -1.89
C ILE A 54 16.69 1.94 -2.25
N SER A 55 17.48 1.03 -2.83
CA SER A 55 18.83 1.32 -3.29
C SER A 55 18.91 2.29 -4.48
N PHE A 56 17.79 2.51 -5.18
CA PHE A 56 17.71 3.36 -6.37
C PHE A 56 17.13 4.75 -6.07
N TYR A 57 16.58 4.99 -4.88
CA TYR A 57 16.17 6.34 -4.49
C TYR A 57 17.42 7.10 -4.02
N PRO A 58 17.96 8.05 -4.81
CA PRO A 58 19.10 8.84 -4.37
C PRO A 58 18.71 9.57 -3.08
N THR A 59 19.55 9.43 -2.04
CA THR A 59 19.39 10.18 -0.81
C THR A 59 19.44 11.67 -1.17
N GLN A 60 18.33 12.37 -0.99
CA GLN A 60 18.27 13.80 -1.27
C GLN A 60 19.18 14.50 -0.26
N THR A 61 20.36 14.91 -0.69
CA THR A 61 21.24 15.79 0.07
C THR A 61 20.51 17.12 0.23
N THR A 62 20.00 17.39 1.43
CA THR A 62 19.44 18.69 1.75
C THR A 62 20.60 19.65 1.96
N GLN A 63 20.90 20.48 0.95
CA GLN A 63 21.84 21.58 1.12
C GLN A 63 21.20 22.60 2.07
N MET A 64 21.67 22.67 3.32
CA MET A 64 21.32 23.77 4.21
C MET A 64 22.23 24.95 3.90
N HIS A 65 21.69 25.93 3.17
CA HIS A 65 22.35 27.21 2.94
C HIS A 65 22.32 28.02 4.25
N THR A 66 23.30 27.87 5.13
CA THR A 66 23.48 28.78 6.27
C THR A 66 24.30 29.98 5.80
N VAL A 67 23.62 31.11 5.56
CA VAL A 67 24.28 32.40 5.34
C VAL A 67 24.71 32.95 6.69
N THR A 68 26.02 33.02 6.93
CA THR A 68 26.59 33.73 8.08
C THR A 68 26.44 35.25 7.84
N GLU A 69 26.22 36.03 8.90
CA GLU A 69 26.12 37.52 8.84
C GLU A 69 27.32 38.20 8.14
N ASN A 70 28.46 37.52 8.01
CA ASN A 70 29.70 38.07 7.45
C ASN A 70 29.87 37.82 5.93
N GLY A 71 28.81 37.39 5.22
CA GLY A 71 28.85 37.19 3.77
C GLY A 71 29.69 36.01 3.27
N VAL A 72 30.24 35.18 4.17
CA VAL A 72 30.91 33.92 3.82
C VAL A 72 29.89 32.79 3.89
N VAL A 73 29.54 32.25 2.72
CA VAL A 73 28.75 31.02 2.56
C VAL A 73 29.59 29.83 3.01
N ILE A 74 29.20 29.22 4.13
CA ILE A 74 29.77 27.94 4.53
C ILE A 74 28.87 26.88 3.93
N ASP A 75 29.25 26.31 2.79
CA ASP A 75 28.58 25.16 2.20
C ASP A 75 28.79 23.97 3.13
N LYS A 76 27.93 23.86 4.15
CA LYS A 76 27.88 22.66 4.98
C LYS A 76 27.11 21.61 4.19
N VAL A 77 27.80 20.97 3.26
CA VAL A 77 27.36 19.72 2.66
C VAL A 77 27.32 18.71 3.80
N ILE A 78 26.15 18.52 4.40
CA ILE A 78 25.88 17.35 5.22
C ILE A 78 25.86 16.21 4.21
N GLU A 79 27.02 15.60 3.96
CA GLU A 79 27.09 14.30 3.32
C GLU A 79 26.27 13.37 4.21
N SER A 80 25.04 13.08 3.78
CA SER A 80 24.32 11.91 4.25
C SER A 80 25.19 10.73 3.86
N SER A 81 26.02 10.29 4.81
CA SER A 81 26.82 9.08 4.72
C SER A 81 26.00 8.00 4.02
N PRO A 82 26.57 7.24 3.06
CA PRO A 82 25.89 6.10 2.46
C PRO A 82 25.32 5.27 3.61
N GLY A 83 23.99 5.28 3.72
CA GLY A 83 23.30 4.94 4.96
C GLY A 83 23.88 3.67 5.53
N ASP A 84 24.34 3.74 6.79
CA ASP A 84 24.74 2.57 7.56
C ASP A 84 23.79 1.43 7.22
N ALA A 85 24.30 0.25 6.89
CA ALA A 85 23.47 -0.86 6.43
C ALA A 85 22.30 -1.11 7.40
N GLY A 86 22.51 -0.86 8.70
CA GLY A 86 21.45 -0.85 9.71
C GLY A 86 20.29 0.11 9.40
N SER A 87 20.58 1.35 9.02
CA SER A 87 19.58 2.38 8.68
C SER A 87 18.76 2.02 7.43
N LEU A 88 19.39 1.41 6.42
CA LEU A 88 18.71 0.91 5.22
C LEU A 88 17.77 -0.25 5.56
N LEU A 89 18.21 -1.18 6.42
CA LEU A 89 17.39 -2.29 6.88
C LEU A 89 16.18 -1.81 7.69
N ILE A 90 16.36 -0.86 8.61
CA ILE A 90 15.25 -0.28 9.38
C ILE A 90 14.24 0.38 8.45
N THR A 91 14.71 1.18 7.48
CA THR A 91 13.85 1.85 6.50
C THR A 91 13.11 0.85 5.62
N ALA A 92 13.76 -0.24 5.20
CA ALA A 92 13.16 -1.31 4.42
C ALA A 92 12.05 -2.02 5.20
N VAL A 93 12.29 -2.35 6.48
CA VAL A 93 11.31 -3.02 7.34
C VAL A 93 10.09 -2.12 7.58
N VAL A 94 10.30 -0.86 7.95
CA VAL A 94 9.21 0.11 8.18
C VAL A 94 8.39 0.31 6.90
N THR A 95 9.06 0.53 5.76
CA THR A 95 8.42 0.67 4.45
C THR A 95 7.59 -0.56 4.11
N PHE A 96 8.13 -1.77 4.30
CA PHE A 96 7.40 -3.00 4.03
C PHE A 96 6.10 -3.07 4.84
N PHE A 97 6.13 -2.81 6.14
CA PHE A 97 4.92 -2.89 6.96
C PHE A 97 3.89 -1.81 6.60
N VAL A 98 4.32 -0.56 6.43
CA VAL A 98 3.43 0.57 6.11
C VAL A 98 2.71 0.33 4.78
N TYR A 99 3.43 -0.09 3.74
CA TYR A 99 2.84 -0.35 2.42
C TYR A 99 1.94 -1.60 2.40
N ASN A 100 2.08 -2.51 3.37
CA ASN A 100 1.25 -3.70 3.48
C ASN A 100 0.01 -3.55 4.39
N ILE A 101 -0.16 -2.42 5.10
CA ILE A 101 -1.39 -2.17 5.90
C ILE A 101 -2.66 -2.32 5.04
N PRO A 102 -2.77 -1.70 3.84
CA PRO A 102 -3.95 -1.85 3.00
C PRO A 102 -4.16 -3.30 2.55
N THR A 103 -3.09 -4.03 2.25
CA THR A 103 -3.12 -5.45 1.86
C THR A 103 -3.72 -6.32 2.96
N VAL A 104 -3.31 -6.11 4.21
CA VAL A 104 -3.84 -6.85 5.38
C VAL A 104 -5.32 -6.56 5.58
N ILE A 105 -5.74 -5.30 5.46
CA ILE A 105 -7.16 -4.90 5.56
C ILE A 105 -7.99 -5.60 4.47
N LEU A 106 -7.52 -5.61 3.22
CA LEU A 106 -8.18 -6.30 2.10
C LEU A 106 -8.28 -7.81 2.33
N LEU A 107 -7.25 -8.43 2.91
CA LEU A 107 -7.22 -9.85 3.27
C LEU A 107 -8.24 -10.17 4.36
N LEU A 108 -8.36 -9.33 5.38
CA LEU A 108 -9.34 -9.47 6.45
C LEU A 108 -10.78 -9.36 5.92
N ILE A 109 -11.04 -8.37 5.05
CA ILE A 109 -12.35 -8.21 4.39
C ILE A 109 -12.66 -9.44 3.54
N TYR A 110 -11.69 -9.92 2.76
CA TYR A 110 -11.83 -11.15 1.97
C TYR A 110 -12.21 -12.34 2.85
N ALA A 111 -11.50 -12.56 3.96
CA ALA A 111 -11.75 -13.67 4.87
C ALA A 111 -13.14 -13.58 5.54
N ALA A 112 -13.54 -12.38 5.98
CA ALA A 112 -14.84 -12.12 6.59
C ALA A 112 -16.00 -12.37 5.60
N CYS A 113 -15.91 -11.80 4.39
CA CYS A 113 -16.90 -12.01 3.34
C CYS A 113 -17.01 -13.48 2.93
N ARG A 114 -15.87 -14.18 2.78
CA ARG A 114 -15.84 -15.60 2.38
C ARG A 114 -16.48 -16.50 3.42
N LYS A 115 -16.31 -16.21 4.72
CA LYS A 115 -16.92 -16.98 5.81
C LYS A 115 -18.46 -16.92 5.75
N ASN A 116 -19.02 -15.75 5.47
CA ASN A 116 -20.47 -15.57 5.33
C ASN A 116 -21.05 -16.32 4.12
N ILE A 117 -20.35 -16.32 2.99
CA ILE A 117 -20.79 -17.05 1.78
C ILE A 117 -20.84 -18.56 2.05
N LYS A 118 -19.81 -19.12 2.70
CA LYS A 118 -19.78 -20.55 3.06
C LYS A 118 -20.89 -20.94 4.05
N LYS A 119 -21.21 -20.06 5.00
CA LYS A 119 -22.30 -20.30 5.97
C LYS A 119 -23.65 -20.39 5.26
N ASN A 120 -23.95 -19.45 4.37
CA ASN A 120 -25.22 -19.41 3.65
C ASN A 120 -25.42 -20.61 2.71
N GLN A 121 -24.36 -21.05 2.04
CA GLN A 121 -24.41 -22.26 1.19
C GLN A 121 -24.75 -23.54 1.99
N ARG A 122 -24.37 -23.62 3.26
CA ARG A 122 -24.72 -24.77 4.11
C ARG A 122 -26.18 -24.75 4.51
N LEU A 123 -26.71 -23.58 4.86
CA LEU A 123 -28.12 -23.41 5.24
C LEU A 123 -29.06 -23.69 4.06
N ASP A 124 -28.67 -23.27 2.86
CA ASP A 124 -29.45 -23.52 1.63
C ASP A 124 -29.48 -25.02 1.29
N LYS A 125 -28.34 -25.72 1.43
CA LYS A 125 -28.30 -27.18 1.29
C LYS A 125 -29.17 -27.92 2.30
N MET A 126 -29.29 -27.40 3.53
CA MET A 126 -30.18 -27.99 4.55
C MET A 126 -31.65 -27.80 4.19
N LYS A 127 -32.04 -26.61 3.68
CA LYS A 127 -33.42 -26.36 3.23
C LYS A 127 -33.85 -27.22 2.04
N VAL A 128 -32.97 -27.46 1.09
CA VAL A 128 -33.28 -28.27 -0.11
C VAL A 128 -33.39 -29.77 0.21
N GLN A 129 -32.76 -30.23 1.29
CA GLN A 129 -32.87 -31.63 1.73
C GLN A 129 -34.12 -31.91 2.58
N ASP A 130 -34.81 -30.87 3.04
CA ASP A 130 -35.99 -30.94 3.91
C ASP A 130 -37.32 -30.76 3.13
N LEU A 131 -37.25 -30.45 1.82
CA LEU A 131 -38.38 -30.45 0.87
C LEU A 131 -38.44 -31.77 0.10
#